data_AF-A0A4R2GX12-F1
#
_entry.id   AF-A0A4R2GX12-F1
#
_cell.length_a   1.000
_cell.length_b   1.000
_cell.length_c   1.000
_cell.angle_alpha   90.00
_cell.angle_beta   90.00
_cell.angle_gamma   90.00
#
_symmetry.space_group_name_H-M   'P 1'
#
loop_
_entity.id
_entity.type
_entity.pdbx_description
1 polymer ?
#
loop_
_entity_poly.entity_id
_entity_poly.type
_entity_poly.pdbx_seq_one_letter_code
_entity_poly.pdbx_strand_id
1 'polypeptide(L)'
;MRAHRSGLIAQVVRSLRTIEDLVHVVVAVLLSVLALVLLIDVIDSVVVALRGPYSALDLVLSILDKTLVLFIVAELLHTVRITITERHLQAEPFLVVGLIAGVRRLLLVTAEAERSFRWNPQGIELLILIGLILAMAVAILVLRRSPPVEEATGPVGPPAP
;
A
#
# COMPACT_ATOMS: atom_id res chain seq x y z
N MET A 1 3.35 -30.81 -33.94
CA MET A 1 2.24 -30.17 -33.21
C MET A 1 2.64 -29.24 -32.04
N ARG A 2 3.91 -29.17 -31.57
CA ARG A 2 4.31 -28.28 -30.46
C ARG A 2 4.44 -26.78 -30.83
N ALA A 3 4.70 -26.44 -32.10
CA ALA A 3 4.94 -25.06 -32.53
C ALA A 3 3.70 -24.14 -32.50
N HIS A 4 2.49 -24.68 -32.70
CA HIS A 4 1.26 -23.87 -32.78
C HIS A 4 0.72 -23.41 -31.41
N ARG A 5 1.05 -24.12 -30.32
CA ARG A 5 0.65 -23.71 -28.94
C ARG A 5 1.44 -22.49 -28.43
N SER A 6 2.66 -22.28 -28.94
CA SER A 6 3.53 -21.16 -28.56
C SER A 6 2.96 -19.79 -28.96
N GLY A 7 2.40 -19.68 -30.17
CA GLY A 7 1.84 -18.42 -30.69
C GLY A 7 0.61 -17.94 -29.92
N LEU A 8 -0.29 -18.87 -29.56
CA LEU A 8 -1.49 -18.58 -28.76
C LEU A 8 -1.15 -18.12 -27.34
N ILE A 9 -0.22 -18.79 -26.66
CA ILE A 9 0.21 -18.39 -25.31
C ILE A 9 0.89 -17.02 -25.34
N ALA A 10 1.77 -16.77 -26.30
CA ALA A 10 2.46 -15.48 -26.44
C ALA A 10 1.50 -14.33 -26.79
N GLN A 11 0.39 -14.61 -27.47
CA GLN A 11 -0.64 -13.62 -27.78
C GLN A 11 -1.52 -13.33 -26.55
N VAL A 12 -1.94 -14.36 -25.81
CA VAL A 12 -2.69 -14.20 -24.56
C VAL A 12 -1.90 -13.41 -23.52
N VAL A 13 -0.62 -13.73 -23.32
CA VAL A 13 0.24 -13.03 -22.36
C VAL A 13 0.42 -11.55 -22.74
N ARG A 14 0.55 -11.23 -24.04
CA ARG A 14 0.64 -9.83 -24.50
C ARG A 14 -0.66 -9.06 -24.28
N SER A 15 -1.81 -9.67 -24.55
CA SER A 15 -3.10 -9.05 -24.29
C SER A 15 -3.31 -8.80 -22.80
N LEU A 16 -2.97 -9.77 -21.95
CA LEU A 16 -3.05 -9.63 -20.49
C LEU A 16 -2.18 -8.49 -19.97
N ARG A 17 -0.92 -8.41 -20.41
CA ARG A 17 -0.01 -7.32 -20.02
C ARG A 17 -0.55 -5.94 -20.42
N THR A 18 -1.16 -5.83 -21.60
CA THR A 18 -1.72 -4.55 -22.07
C THR A 18 -2.92 -4.12 -21.21
N ILE A 19 -3.77 -5.08 -20.85
CA ILE A 19 -4.92 -4.82 -19.97
C ILE A 19 -4.44 -4.45 -18.56
N GLU A 20 -3.46 -5.15 -18.03
CA GLU A 20 -2.86 -4.86 -16.73
C GLU A 20 -2.28 -3.44 -16.67
N ASP A 21 -1.48 -3.05 -17.66
CA ASP A 21 -0.91 -1.70 -17.75
C ASP A 21 -2.03 -0.65 -17.84
N LEU A 22 -3.09 -0.90 -18.62
CA LEU A 22 -4.24 0.00 -18.73
C LEU A 22 -4.97 0.16 -17.39
N VAL A 23 -5.23 -0.94 -16.67
CA VAL A 23 -5.90 -0.90 -15.36
C VAL A 23 -5.09 -0.09 -14.36
N HIS A 24 -3.77 -0.31 -14.28
CA HIS A 24 -2.91 0.45 -13.37
C HIS A 24 -2.91 1.94 -13.69
N VAL A 25 -2.89 2.32 -14.97
CA VAL A 25 -2.97 3.73 -15.39
C VAL A 25 -4.31 4.35 -14.98
N VAL A 26 -5.43 3.65 -15.23
CA VAL A 26 -6.76 4.15 -14.84
C VAL A 26 -6.87 4.32 -13.32
N VAL A 27 -6.41 3.34 -12.54
CA VAL A 27 -6.39 3.42 -11.07
C VAL A 27 -5.52 4.59 -10.60
N ALA A 28 -4.32 4.77 -11.18
CA ALA A 28 -3.44 5.87 -10.83
C ALA A 28 -4.08 7.24 -11.09
N VAL A 29 -4.75 7.41 -12.24
CA VAL A 29 -5.47 8.64 -12.58
C VAL A 29 -6.61 8.91 -11.60
N LEU A 30 -7.45 7.90 -11.31
CA LEU A 30 -8.57 8.06 -10.39
C LEU A 30 -8.11 8.43 -8.97
N LEU A 31 -7.09 7.74 -8.45
CA LEU A 31 -6.51 8.05 -7.15
C LEU A 31 -5.87 9.45 -7.12
N SER A 32 -5.23 9.88 -8.21
CA SER A 32 -4.63 11.21 -8.31
C SER A 32 -5.69 12.32 -8.28
N VAL A 33 -6.81 12.13 -9.00
CA VAL A 33 -7.94 13.07 -8.99
C VAL A 33 -8.56 13.11 -7.59
N LEU A 34 -8.80 11.95 -6.97
CA LEU A 34 -9.34 11.87 -5.61
C LEU A 34 -8.42 12.57 -4.60
N ALA A 35 -7.10 12.33 -4.68
CA ALA A 35 -6.13 12.99 -3.83
C ALA A 35 -6.17 14.51 -3.98
N LEU A 36 -6.31 15.01 -5.22
CA LEU A 36 -6.40 16.44 -5.48
C LEU A 36 -7.68 17.05 -4.88
N VAL A 37 -8.83 16.39 -5.06
CA VAL A 37 -10.10 16.83 -4.47
C VAL A 37 -10.03 16.88 -2.94
N LEU A 38 -9.50 15.83 -2.31
CA LEU A 38 -9.33 15.78 -0.86
C LEU A 38 -8.35 16.84 -0.36
N LEU A 39 -7.27 17.09 -1.11
CA LEU A 39 -6.30 18.13 -0.76
C LEU A 39 -6.95 19.52 -0.77
N ILE A 40 -7.76 19.82 -1.79
CA ILE A 40 -8.50 21.10 -1.86
C ILE A 40 -9.46 21.22 -0.67
N ASP A 41 -10.22 20.17 -0.35
CA ASP A 41 -11.15 20.16 0.79
C ASP A 41 -10.43 20.39 2.14
N VAL A 42 -9.25 19.80 2.33
CA VAL A 42 -8.43 20.03 3.54
C VAL A 42 -7.97 21.49 3.60
N ILE A 43 -7.48 22.06 2.49
CA ILE A 43 -7.02 23.45 2.43
C ILE A 43 -8.16 24.42 2.75
N ASP A 44 -9.33 24.23 2.12
CA ASP A 44 -10.51 25.08 2.34
C ASP A 44 -10.96 25.03 3.81
N SER A 45 -10.92 23.84 4.41
CA SER A 45 -11.28 23.65 5.82
C SER A 45 -10.35 24.43 6.75
N VAL A 46 -9.04 24.42 6.48
CA VAL A 46 -8.06 25.19 7.25
C VAL A 46 -8.30 26.69 7.09
N VAL A 47 -8.56 27.17 5.87
CA VAL A 47 -8.79 28.60 5.60
C VAL A 47 -10.06 29.11 6.30
N VAL A 48 -11.16 28.35 6.24
CA VAL A 48 -12.41 28.69 6.94
C VAL A 48 -12.18 28.73 8.45
N ALA A 49 -11.46 27.75 8.99
CA ALA A 49 -11.22 27.66 10.41
C ALA A 49 -10.36 28.79 10.98
N LEU A 50 -9.35 29.25 10.23
CA LEU A 50 -8.52 30.41 10.60
C LEU A 50 -9.33 31.71 10.70
N ARG A 51 -10.52 31.77 10.07
CA ARG A 51 -11.40 32.95 10.04
C ARG A 51 -12.58 32.86 11.01
N GLY A 52 -12.85 31.69 11.61
CA GLY A 52 -14.03 31.44 12.44
C GLY A 52 -13.73 31.28 13.93
N PRO A 53 -14.73 31.39 14.82
CA PRO A 53 -14.57 31.30 16.28
C PRO A 53 -14.61 29.83 16.76
N TYR A 54 -13.80 28.94 16.17
CA TYR A 54 -13.80 27.52 16.52
C TYR A 54 -12.95 27.20 17.76
N SER A 55 -13.33 26.14 18.48
CA SER A 55 -12.46 25.54 19.49
C SER A 55 -11.23 24.92 18.80
N ALA A 56 -10.03 25.15 19.34
CA ALA A 56 -8.79 24.67 18.72
C ALA A 56 -8.75 23.13 18.58
N LEU A 57 -9.38 22.41 19.50
CA LEU A 57 -9.41 20.95 19.52
C LEU A 57 -10.32 20.38 18.44
N ASP A 58 -11.53 20.91 18.27
CA ASP A 58 -12.47 20.43 17.23
C ASP A 58 -11.91 20.66 15.82
N LEU A 59 -11.18 21.76 15.65
CA LEU A 59 -10.47 22.06 14.42
C LEU A 59 -9.38 21.02 14.14
N VAL A 60 -8.47 20.78 15.09
CA VAL A 60 -7.33 19.88 14.90
C VAL A 60 -7.80 18.50 14.47
N LEU A 61 -8.76 17.89 15.15
CA LEU A 61 -9.17 16.54 14.74
C LEU A 61 -10.13 16.49 13.55
N SER A 62 -10.72 17.62 13.13
CA SER A 62 -11.41 17.69 11.83
C SER A 62 -10.41 17.73 10.66
N ILE A 63 -9.32 18.49 10.80
CA ILE A 63 -8.22 18.49 9.84
C ILE A 63 -7.56 17.12 9.81
N LEU A 64 -7.35 16.51 10.97
CA LEU A 64 -6.70 15.20 11.10
C LEU A 64 -7.49 14.13 10.37
N ASP A 65 -8.81 14.04 10.57
CA ASP A 65 -9.70 13.13 9.85
C ASP A 65 -9.53 13.25 8.32
N LYS A 66 -9.70 14.46 7.78
CA LYS A 66 -9.54 14.73 6.34
C LYS A 66 -8.14 14.42 5.81
N THR A 67 -7.12 14.83 6.54
CA THR A 67 -5.71 14.60 6.18
C THR A 67 -5.39 13.12 6.16
N LEU A 68 -6.00 12.34 7.04
CA LEU A 68 -5.76 10.92 7.13
C LEU A 68 -6.49 10.13 6.04
N VAL A 69 -7.68 10.58 5.62
CA VAL A 69 -8.29 10.08 4.37
C VAL A 69 -7.39 10.40 3.16
N LEU A 70 -6.87 11.63 3.06
CA LEU A 70 -5.90 12.00 2.03
C LEU A 70 -4.66 11.10 2.06
N PHE A 71 -4.17 10.76 3.25
CA PHE A 71 -3.00 9.91 3.45
C PHE A 71 -3.27 8.44 3.07
N ILE A 72 -4.49 7.94 3.23
CA ILE A 72 -4.90 6.63 2.69
C ILE A 72 -4.82 6.65 1.16
N VAL A 73 -5.39 7.67 0.51
CA VAL A 73 -5.37 7.80 -0.95
C VAL A 73 -3.93 7.94 -1.47
N ALA A 74 -3.10 8.75 -0.81
CA ALA A 74 -1.68 8.89 -1.14
C ALA A 74 -0.93 7.56 -1.05
N GLU A 75 -1.27 6.70 -0.09
CA GLU A 75 -0.63 5.38 0.05
C GLU A 75 -1.03 4.40 -1.04
N LEU A 76 -2.30 4.40 -1.41
CA LEU A 76 -2.78 3.60 -2.53
C LEU A 76 -2.07 4.03 -3.82
N LEU A 77 -1.92 5.35 -4.03
CA LEU A 77 -1.19 5.89 -5.18
C LEU A 77 0.30 5.50 -5.14
N HIS A 78 0.92 5.51 -3.95
CA HIS A 78 2.30 5.05 -3.77
C HIS A 78 2.46 3.56 -4.14
N THR A 79 1.52 2.71 -3.70
CA THR A 79 1.52 1.27 -4.01
C THR A 79 1.37 1.04 -5.51
N VAL A 80 0.41 1.72 -6.16
CA VAL A 80 0.20 1.66 -7.61
C VAL A 80 1.45 2.12 -8.37
N ARG A 81 2.10 3.20 -7.93
CA ARG A 81 3.35 3.68 -8.52
C ARG A 81 4.45 2.62 -8.45
N ILE A 82 4.61 1.95 -7.31
CA ILE A 82 5.58 0.87 -7.15
C ILE A 82 5.26 -0.29 -8.10
N THR A 83 3.99 -0.71 -8.17
CA THR A 83 3.58 -1.79 -9.09
C THR A 83 3.89 -1.45 -10.55
N ILE A 84 3.67 -0.21 -10.97
CA ILE A 84 4.01 0.28 -12.32
C ILE A 84 5.53 0.28 -12.56
N THR A 85 6.32 0.68 -11.55
CA THR A 85 7.78 0.85 -11.68
C THR A 85 8.51 -0.50 -11.67
N GLU A 86 8.13 -1.40 -10.78
CA GLU A 86 8.87 -2.64 -10.54
C GLU A 86 8.34 -3.82 -11.35
N ARG A 87 7.10 -3.74 -11.89
CA ARG A 87 6.37 -4.78 -12.66
C ARG A 87 6.31 -6.18 -12.04
N HIS A 88 6.89 -6.35 -10.86
CA HIS A 88 6.96 -7.55 -10.05
C HIS A 88 6.90 -7.10 -8.60
N LEU A 89 5.93 -7.58 -7.82
CA LEU A 89 5.92 -7.30 -6.39
C LEU A 89 7.02 -8.13 -5.73
N GLN A 90 8.19 -7.53 -5.52
CA GLN A 90 9.16 -8.10 -4.61
C GLN A 90 8.54 -8.08 -3.21
N ALA A 91 8.56 -9.24 -2.54
CA ALA A 91 7.86 -9.40 -1.28
C ALA A 91 8.38 -8.44 -0.20
N GLU A 92 9.68 -8.10 -0.20
CA GLU A 92 10.26 -7.17 0.77
C GLU A 92 9.74 -5.72 0.61
N PRO A 93 9.84 -5.05 -0.56
CA PRO A 93 9.24 -3.73 -0.78
C PRO A 93 7.74 -3.68 -0.51
N PHE A 94 7.00 -4.70 -0.96
CA PHE A 94 5.55 -4.77 -0.74
C PHE A 94 5.20 -4.85 0.75
N LEU A 95 5.90 -5.69 1.52
CA LEU A 95 5.69 -5.80 2.97
C LEU A 95 6.08 -4.51 3.69
N VAL A 96 7.15 -3.82 3.26
CA VAL A 96 7.52 -2.53 3.87
C VAL A 96 6.44 -1.47 3.65
N VAL A 97 5.89 -1.37 2.43
CA VAL A 97 4.79 -0.44 2.13
C VAL A 97 3.56 -0.77 2.96
N GLY A 98 3.15 -2.04 3.02
CA GLY A 98 2.00 -2.44 3.84
C GLY A 98 2.22 -2.23 5.34
N LEU A 99 3.46 -2.35 5.84
CA LEU A 99 3.81 -2.06 7.23
C LEU A 99 3.64 -0.56 7.53
N ILE A 100 4.17 0.31 6.65
CA ILE A 100 4.02 1.77 6.77
C ILE A 100 2.54 2.16 6.73
N ALA A 101 1.77 1.58 5.81
CA ALA A 101 0.32 1.77 5.69
C ALA A 101 -0.43 1.34 6.96
N GLY A 102 -0.07 0.19 7.54
CA GLY A 102 -0.63 -0.34 8.79
C GLY A 102 -0.35 0.59 9.97
N VAL A 103 0.91 1.02 10.16
CA VAL A 103 1.31 1.96 11.22
C VAL A 103 0.58 3.29 11.07
N ARG A 104 0.43 3.78 9.84
CA ARG A 104 -0.36 4.97 9.52
C ARG A 104 -1.82 4.87 9.96
N ARG A 105 -2.50 3.76 9.64
CA ARG A 105 -3.89 3.53 10.05
C ARG A 105 -3.99 3.39 11.57
N LEU A 106 -3.01 2.77 12.22
CA LEU A 106 -2.94 2.69 13.67
C LEU A 106 -2.93 4.10 14.31
N LEU A 107 -2.07 5.01 13.82
CA LEU A 107 -2.02 6.40 14.33
C LEU A 107 -3.35 7.16 14.12
N LEU A 108 -4.00 6.95 12.97
CA LEU A 108 -5.32 7.51 12.68
C LEU A 108 -6.38 7.05 13.68
N VAL A 109 -6.52 5.74 13.84
CA VAL A 109 -7.53 5.16 14.73
C VAL A 109 -7.27 5.57 16.19
N THR A 110 -6.01 5.67 16.61
CA THR A 110 -5.69 6.18 17.96
C THR A 110 -6.05 7.65 18.16
N ALA A 111 -5.93 8.48 17.12
CA ALA A 111 -6.28 9.89 17.23
C ALA A 111 -7.80 10.12 17.21
N GLU A 112 -8.55 9.35 16.42
CA GLU A 112 -10.02 9.36 16.46
C GLU A 112 -10.56 8.88 17.81
N ALA A 113 -9.91 7.88 18.41
CA ALA A 113 -10.26 7.33 19.71
C ALA A 113 -10.15 8.35 20.86
N GLU A 114 -9.29 9.36 20.74
CA GLU A 114 -9.12 10.40 21.76
C GLU A 114 -10.41 11.23 21.96
N ARG A 115 -11.20 11.44 20.90
CA ARG A 115 -12.49 12.15 21.00
C ARG A 115 -13.58 11.32 21.66
N SER A 116 -13.70 10.06 21.27
CA SER A 116 -14.77 9.17 21.71
C SER A 116 -14.41 7.71 21.50
N PHE A 117 -13.72 7.13 22.49
CA PHE A 117 -13.34 5.73 22.46
C PHE A 117 -14.52 4.82 22.81
N ARG A 118 -14.81 3.87 21.91
CA ARG A 118 -15.70 2.73 22.13
C ARG A 118 -14.91 1.45 21.90
N TRP A 119 -14.92 0.57 22.90
CA TRP A 119 -14.23 -0.72 22.82
C TRP A 119 -14.65 -1.54 21.58
N ASN A 120 -15.91 -1.43 21.18
CA ASN A 120 -16.44 -2.04 19.95
C ASN A 120 -17.08 -0.94 19.09
N PRO A 121 -16.62 -0.67 17.85
CA PRO A 121 -15.65 -1.44 17.07
C PRO A 121 -14.16 -1.05 17.22
N GLN A 122 -13.84 0.13 17.78
CA GLN A 122 -12.48 0.70 17.65
C GLN A 122 -11.40 -0.11 18.40
N GLY A 123 -11.71 -0.67 19.57
CA GLY A 123 -10.77 -1.53 20.30
C GLY A 123 -10.42 -2.81 19.54
N ILE A 124 -11.40 -3.40 18.84
CA ILE A 124 -11.18 -4.58 17.98
C ILE A 124 -10.33 -4.20 16.76
N GLU A 125 -10.63 -3.07 16.12
CA GLU A 125 -9.85 -2.55 15.00
C GLU A 125 -8.39 -2.30 15.39
N LEU A 126 -8.14 -1.66 16.53
CA LEU A 126 -6.79 -1.44 17.08
C LEU A 126 -6.04 -2.75 17.31
N LEU A 127 -6.70 -3.74 17.93
CA LEU A 127 -6.09 -5.04 18.20
C LEU A 127 -5.71 -5.77 16.90
N ILE A 128 -6.58 -5.73 15.89
CA ILE A 128 -6.31 -6.31 14.56
C ILE A 128 -5.15 -5.58 13.89
N LEU A 129 -5.12 -4.25 13.92
CA LEU A 129 -4.05 -3.45 13.32
C LEU A 129 -2.70 -3.74 13.97
N ILE A 130 -2.63 -3.81 15.30
CA ILE A 130 -1.41 -4.17 16.02
C ILE A 130 -0.98 -5.60 15.65
N GLY A 131 -1.92 -6.55 15.62
CA GLY A 131 -1.65 -7.93 15.21
C GLY A 131 -1.11 -8.03 13.78
N LEU A 132 -1.69 -7.28 12.84
CA LEU A 132 -1.25 -7.21 11.45
C LEU A 132 0.16 -6.62 11.33
N ILE A 133 0.43 -5.50 12.00
CA ILE A 133 1.76 -4.86 12.01
C ILE A 133 2.82 -5.83 12.54
N LEU A 134 2.53 -6.54 13.63
CA LEU A 134 3.44 -7.54 14.20
C LEU A 134 3.65 -8.72 13.24
N ALA A 135 2.60 -9.25 12.64
CA ALA A 135 2.68 -10.34 11.66
C ALA A 135 3.53 -9.94 10.45
N MET A 136 3.35 -8.72 9.94
CA MET A 136 4.15 -8.19 8.84
C MET A 136 5.62 -7.97 9.22
N ALA A 137 5.89 -7.44 10.41
CA ALA A 137 7.26 -7.28 10.91
C ALA A 137 7.97 -8.64 11.02
N VAL A 138 7.27 -9.68 11.54
CA VAL A 138 7.79 -11.05 11.59
C VAL A 138 8.04 -11.60 10.19
N ALA A 139 7.12 -11.40 9.23
CA ALA A 139 7.31 -11.83 7.85
C ALA A 139 8.57 -11.20 7.23
N ILE A 140 8.81 -9.90 7.44
CA ILE A 140 10.02 -9.20 6.98
C ILE A 140 11.27 -9.80 7.62
N LEU A 141 11.26 -10.07 8.93
CA LEU A 141 12.39 -10.70 9.62
C LEU A 141 12.70 -12.10 9.07
N VAL A 142 11.67 -12.89 8.76
CA VAL A 142 11.85 -14.22 8.14
C VAL A 142 12.44 -14.09 6.74
N LEU A 143 11.89 -13.22 5.89
CA LEU A 143 12.40 -12.99 4.54
C LEU A 143 13.88 -12.57 4.54
N ARG A 144 14.27 -11.68 5.45
CA ARG A 144 15.66 -11.21 5.57
C ARG A 144 16.64 -12.27 6.06
N ARG A 145 16.14 -13.35 6.69
CA ARG A 145 16.94 -14.45 7.23
C ARG A 145 17.07 -15.62 6.24
N SER A 146 16.28 -15.65 5.16
CA SER A 146 16.35 -16.71 4.15
C SER A 146 17.59 -16.52 3.28
N PRO A 147 18.53 -17.49 3.22
CA PRO A 147 19.63 -17.43 2.29
C PRO A 147 19.10 -17.43 0.84
N PRO A 148 19.82 -16.82 -0.12
CA PRO A 148 19.50 -16.97 -1.54
C PRO A 148 19.33 -18.45 -1.85
N VAL A 149 18.26 -18.83 -2.53
CA VAL A 149 18.09 -20.19 -3.04
C VAL A 149 19.20 -20.39 -4.08
N GLU A 150 20.35 -20.86 -3.62
CA GLU A 150 21.45 -21.28 -4.48
C GLU A 150 20.91 -22.48 -5.26
N GLU A 151 20.69 -22.26 -6.56
CA GLU A 151 20.38 -23.32 -7.49
C GLU A 151 21.46 -24.39 -7.31
N ALA A 152 21.06 -25.53 -6.75
CA ALA A 152 21.86 -26.74 -6.68
C ALA A 152 22.04 -27.36 -8.08
N THR A 153 22.48 -26.56 -9.06
CA THR A 153 23.21 -27.06 -10.22
C THR A 153 24.60 -27.40 -9.69
N GLY A 154 24.78 -28.66 -9.31
CA GLY A 154 26.06 -29.17 -8.82
C GLY A 154 27.20 -28.88 -9.79
N PRO A 155 28.46 -28.85 -9.30
CA PRO A 155 29.60 -28.67 -10.17
C PRO A 155 29.66 -29.82 -11.17
N VAL A 156 29.50 -29.51 -12.46
CA VAL A 156 29.94 -30.40 -13.54
C VAL A 156 31.46 -30.50 -13.42
N GLY A 157 31.91 -31.55 -12.75
CA GLY A 157 33.33 -31.90 -12.67
C GLY A 157 33.87 -32.21 -14.08
N PRO A 158 35.15 -31.90 -14.36
CA PRO A 158 35.74 -32.13 -15.67
C PRO A 158 35.73 -33.62 -16.05
N PRO A 159 35.68 -33.95 -17.36
CA PRO A 159 35.70 -35.33 -17.81
C PRO A 159 36.96 -36.05 -17.31
N ALA A 160 36.77 -37.26 -16.79
CA ALA A 160 37.84 -38.14 -16.34
C ALA A 160 38.82 -38.43 -17.49
N PRO A 161 40.13 -38.59 -17.19
CA PRO A 161 41.17 -38.78 -18.20
C PRO A 161 41.02 -40.08 -19.00
#